data_AF-A0A960NXZ4-F1
#
_entry.id   AF-A0A960NXZ4-F1
#
_cell.length_a   1.000
_cell.length_b   1.000
_cell.length_c   1.000
_cell.angle_alpha   90.00
_cell.angle_beta   90.00
_cell.angle_gamma   90.00
#
_symmetry.space_group_name_H-M   'P 1'
#
loop_
_entity.id
_entity.type
_entity.pdbx_description
1 polymer ?
#
loop_
_entity_poly.entity_id
_entity_poly.type
_entity_poly.pdbx_seq_one_letter_code
_entity_poly.pdbx_strand_id
1 'polypeptide(L)'
;MSTEPKGAGSAHTIVRSPADVLRLVVAAVAFALLLLVELFFGSALVEFTAQLLQGASALPSWLLTGVVIVTRIGVTVVFWVGLVVSLWRRRFRLLLTMVVAVLASTVIYTLVDDALETRRESLVTLNDTVLVVFDEGDYPTAAALAAAIALLTAAAPWLSRRGRRLGWTLVVLLAVSRFLTAPVSFDSPVAFASGWFAGAAVLVAMGAPARRASRDSVMDGLTGVGVDLAELEPAAVDARGSTPYFGATTDGHRRVVKVLGEDERS
;
A
#
# COMPACT_ATOMS: atom_id res chain seq x y z
N MET A 1 15.79 -55.80 -1.37
CA MET A 1 15.46 -55.32 -0.02
C MET A 1 15.86 -53.86 0.01
N SER A 2 14.85 -53.00 -0.10
CA SER A 2 14.95 -51.58 -0.45
C SER A 2 15.12 -50.72 0.79
N THR A 3 15.95 -49.68 0.73
CA THR A 3 15.83 -48.50 1.61
C THR A 3 16.11 -47.24 0.82
N GLU A 4 15.06 -46.66 0.25
CA GLU A 4 15.03 -45.25 -0.17
C GLU A 4 15.18 -44.33 1.05
N PRO A 5 15.99 -43.27 0.99
CA PRO A 5 15.91 -42.19 1.95
C PRO A 5 14.68 -41.31 1.64
N LYS A 6 13.75 -41.32 2.60
CA LYS A 6 12.55 -40.47 2.70
C LYS A 6 12.93 -39.00 2.46
N GLY A 7 12.49 -38.44 1.34
CA GLY A 7 12.58 -37.01 1.06
C GLY A 7 11.88 -36.22 2.16
N ALA A 8 12.66 -35.51 2.97
CA ALA A 8 12.15 -34.56 3.93
C ALA A 8 11.39 -33.47 3.16
N GLY A 9 10.07 -33.39 3.40
CA GLY A 9 9.24 -32.32 2.87
C GLY A 9 9.86 -30.99 3.25
N SER A 10 10.25 -30.20 2.25
CA SER A 10 10.72 -28.84 2.42
C SER A 10 9.58 -28.01 2.99
N ALA A 11 9.57 -27.86 4.32
CA ALA A 11 8.72 -26.89 4.98
C ALA A 11 9.04 -25.52 4.36
N HIS A 12 8.11 -25.00 3.56
CA HIS A 12 8.20 -23.66 2.99
C HIS A 12 8.26 -22.66 4.14
N THR A 13 9.46 -22.33 4.57
CA THR A 13 9.69 -21.31 5.59
C THR A 13 9.23 -20.00 4.97
N ILE A 14 8.15 -19.42 5.50
CA ILE A 14 7.63 -18.14 5.06
C ILE A 14 8.64 -17.07 5.49
N VAL A 15 9.60 -16.78 4.62
CA VAL A 15 10.59 -15.72 4.86
C VAL A 15 9.90 -14.39 4.57
N ARG A 16 9.51 -13.68 5.64
CA ARG A 16 9.02 -12.30 5.53
C ARG A 16 10.16 -11.41 5.05
N SER A 17 9.91 -10.60 4.02
CA SER A 17 10.98 -9.76 3.47
C SER A 17 11.35 -8.65 4.47
N PRO A 18 12.64 -8.45 4.79
CA PRO A 18 13.07 -7.40 5.72
C PRO A 18 12.60 -6.00 5.32
N ALA A 19 12.46 -5.76 4.02
CA ALA A 19 11.95 -4.51 3.47
C ALA A 19 10.47 -4.25 3.83
N ASP A 20 9.63 -5.29 3.89
CA ASP A 20 8.23 -5.12 4.26
C ASP A 20 8.08 -4.84 5.77
N VAL A 21 8.92 -5.47 6.61
CA VAL A 21 8.98 -5.18 8.05
C VAL A 21 9.44 -3.75 8.30
N LEU A 22 10.48 -3.29 7.61
CA LEU A 22 10.96 -1.91 7.72
C LEU A 22 9.86 -0.91 7.33
N ARG A 23 9.11 -1.18 6.26
CA ARG A 23 7.98 -0.33 5.85
C ARG A 23 6.90 -0.28 6.92
N LEU A 24 6.60 -1.40 7.58
CA LEU A 24 5.65 -1.43 8.68
C LEU A 24 6.15 -0.61 9.89
N VAL A 25 7.42 -0.76 10.27
CA VAL A 25 7.99 0.02 11.38
C VAL A 25 7.94 1.52 11.07
N VAL A 26 8.34 1.92 9.86
CA VAL A 26 8.27 3.33 9.42
C VAL A 26 6.83 3.84 9.45
N ALA A 27 5.88 3.07 8.91
CA ALA A 27 4.47 3.45 8.92
C ALA A 27 3.92 3.56 10.35
N ALA A 28 4.29 2.64 11.25
CA ALA A 28 3.88 2.66 12.65
C ALA A 28 4.45 3.87 13.40
N VAL A 29 5.74 4.18 13.21
CA VAL A 29 6.38 5.35 13.82
C VAL A 29 5.77 6.63 13.28
N ALA A 30 5.58 6.75 11.96
CA ALA A 30 4.96 7.91 11.36
C ALA A 30 3.51 8.11 11.86
N PHE A 31 2.74 7.02 11.96
CA PHE A 31 1.39 7.04 12.51
C PHE A 31 1.38 7.49 13.98
N ALA A 32 2.23 6.90 14.82
CA ALA A 32 2.33 7.29 16.23
C ALA A 32 2.73 8.77 16.40
N LEU A 33 3.72 9.24 15.63
CA LEU A 33 4.13 10.64 15.66
C LEU A 33 3.00 11.57 15.21
N LEU A 34 2.26 11.21 14.17
CA LEU A 34 1.15 12.01 13.69
C LEU A 34 0.01 12.07 14.72
N LEU A 35 -0.31 10.95 15.37
CA LEU A 35 -1.25 10.94 16.49
C LEU A 35 -0.77 11.79 17.66
N LEU A 36 0.52 11.76 17.99
CA LEU A 36 1.07 12.64 19.03
C LEU A 36 0.92 14.12 18.63
N VAL A 37 1.24 14.47 17.38
CA VAL A 37 1.06 15.85 16.89
C VAL A 37 -0.40 16.27 16.99
N GLU A 38 -1.34 15.42 16.57
CA GLU A 38 -2.77 15.71 16.68
C GLU A 38 -3.22 15.87 18.13
N LEU A 39 -2.75 14.99 19.02
CA LEU A 39 -3.09 15.03 20.45
C LEU A 39 -2.60 16.30 21.15
N PHE A 40 -1.43 16.81 20.79
CA PHE A 40 -0.81 17.97 21.46
C PHE A 40 -1.08 19.30 20.76
N PHE A 41 -1.24 19.30 19.43
CA PHE A 41 -1.27 20.50 18.60
C PHE A 41 -2.47 20.57 17.65
N GLY A 42 -3.38 19.60 17.67
CA GLY A 42 -4.49 19.51 16.70
C GLY A 42 -5.33 20.80 16.60
N SER A 43 -5.75 21.36 17.74
CA SER A 43 -6.54 22.60 17.76
C SER A 43 -5.79 23.80 17.18
N ALA A 44 -4.52 23.97 17.56
CA ALA A 44 -3.67 25.06 17.05
C ALA A 44 -3.41 24.93 15.54
N LEU A 45 -3.22 23.70 15.05
CA LEU A 45 -3.01 23.42 13.64
C LEU A 45 -4.29 23.63 12.82
N VAL A 46 -5.45 23.25 13.35
CA VAL A 46 -6.75 23.53 12.72
C VAL A 46 -6.99 25.02 12.61
N GLU A 47 -6.78 25.78 13.69
CA GLU A 47 -6.96 27.24 13.67
C GLU A 47 -6.01 27.93 12.69
N PHE A 48 -4.72 27.57 12.72
CA PHE A 48 -3.73 28.09 11.78
C PHE A 48 -4.11 27.77 10.32
N THR A 49 -4.56 26.54 10.06
CA THR A 49 -4.95 26.11 8.72
C THR A 49 -6.21 26.83 8.25
N ALA A 50 -7.17 27.11 9.15
CA ALA A 50 -8.36 27.89 8.85
C ALA A 50 -8.01 29.33 8.45
N GLN A 51 -7.04 29.96 9.13
CA GLN A 51 -6.53 31.29 8.77
C GLN A 51 -5.83 31.29 7.40
N LEU A 52 -5.02 30.27 7.11
CA LEU A 52 -4.38 30.13 5.79
C LEU A 52 -5.42 29.95 4.66
N LEU A 53 -6.44 29.13 4.91
CA LEU A 53 -7.49 28.85 3.93
C LEU A 53 -8.49 29.99 3.76
N GLN A 54 -8.57 30.92 4.72
CA GLN A 54 -9.35 32.14 4.55
C GLN A 54 -8.91 32.92 3.30
N GLY A 55 -7.62 32.90 2.94
CA GLY A 55 -7.12 33.45 1.69
C GLY A 55 -7.52 32.67 0.43
N ALA A 56 -7.77 31.37 0.55
CA ALA A 56 -8.21 30.52 -0.57
C ALA A 56 -9.69 30.74 -0.95
N SER A 57 -10.47 31.40 -0.08
CA SER A 57 -11.86 31.78 -0.38
C SER A 57 -12.00 32.72 -1.59
N ALA A 58 -10.90 33.33 -2.04
CA ALA A 58 -10.87 34.13 -3.27
C ALA A 58 -10.92 33.29 -4.56
N LEU A 59 -10.79 31.95 -4.48
CA LEU A 59 -10.85 31.09 -5.65
C LEU A 59 -12.30 30.90 -6.15
N PRO A 60 -12.53 30.89 -7.48
CA PRO A 60 -13.85 30.64 -8.04
C PRO A 60 -14.37 29.24 -7.70
N SER A 61 -15.62 29.14 -7.25
CA SER A 61 -16.26 27.88 -6.87
C SER A 61 -16.29 26.84 -7.99
N TRP A 62 -16.44 27.26 -9.25
CA TRP A 62 -16.45 26.35 -10.41
C TRP A 62 -15.12 25.60 -10.58
N LEU A 63 -14.00 26.22 -10.21
CA LEU A 63 -12.68 25.60 -10.31
C LEU A 63 -12.52 24.50 -9.26
N LEU A 64 -12.93 24.79 -8.02
CA LEU A 64 -12.94 23.83 -6.91
C LEU A 64 -13.84 22.63 -7.24
N THR A 65 -15.07 22.89 -7.68
CA THR A 65 -16.02 21.85 -8.09
C THR A 65 -15.50 21.02 -9.26
N GLY A 66 -14.88 21.65 -10.26
CA GLY A 66 -14.30 20.95 -11.40
C GLY A 66 -13.18 19.99 -10.99
N VAL A 67 -12.24 20.45 -10.16
CA VAL A 67 -11.14 19.62 -9.63
C VAL A 67 -11.70 18.44 -8.84
N VAL A 68 -12.69 18.67 -7.99
CA VAL A 68 -13.32 17.62 -7.18
C VAL A 68 -13.98 16.57 -8.07
N ILE A 69 -14.79 16.98 -9.05
CA ILE A 69 -15.47 16.06 -9.96
C ILE A 69 -14.46 15.21 -10.74
N VAL A 70 -13.44 15.84 -11.33
CA VAL A 70 -12.40 15.13 -12.11
C VAL A 70 -11.68 14.11 -11.23
N THR A 71 -11.36 14.49 -10.00
CA THR A 71 -10.69 13.61 -9.03
C THR A 71 -11.57 12.42 -8.66
N ARG A 72 -12.85 12.67 -8.33
CA ARG A 72 -13.82 11.63 -7.96
C ARG A 72 -14.01 10.63 -9.09
N ILE A 73 -14.19 11.12 -10.32
CA ILE A 73 -14.32 10.28 -11.51
C ILE A 73 -13.02 9.48 -11.72
N GLY A 74 -11.86 10.13 -11.63
CA GLY A 74 -10.55 9.50 -11.83
C GLY A 74 -10.30 8.35 -10.84
N VAL A 75 -10.54 8.58 -9.55
CA VAL A 75 -10.40 7.55 -8.50
C VAL A 75 -11.38 6.40 -8.73
N THR A 76 -12.65 6.70 -9.02
CA THR A 76 -13.68 5.69 -9.28
C THR A 76 -13.33 4.82 -10.49
N VAL A 77 -12.96 5.44 -11.61
CA VAL A 77 -12.57 4.74 -12.83
C VAL A 77 -11.36 3.85 -12.57
N VAL A 78 -10.30 4.36 -11.94
CA VAL A 78 -9.10 3.56 -11.67
C VAL A 78 -9.37 2.42 -10.70
N PHE A 79 -10.22 2.62 -9.69
CA PHE A 79 -10.65 1.54 -8.80
C PHE A 79 -11.34 0.41 -9.57
N TRP A 80 -12.36 0.73 -10.37
CA TRP A 80 -13.09 -0.27 -11.14
C TRP A 80 -12.24 -0.96 -12.21
N VAL A 81 -11.40 -0.20 -12.92
CA VAL A 81 -10.46 -0.77 -13.89
C VAL A 81 -9.48 -1.71 -13.19
N GLY A 82 -8.91 -1.30 -12.06
CA GLY A 82 -8.02 -2.14 -11.25
C GLY A 82 -8.69 -3.42 -10.77
N LEU A 83 -9.93 -3.32 -10.31
CA LEU A 83 -10.73 -4.46 -9.86
C LEU A 83 -11.01 -5.44 -11.00
N VAL A 84 -11.50 -4.95 -12.15
CA VAL A 84 -11.80 -5.77 -13.33
C VAL A 84 -10.55 -6.46 -13.86
N VAL A 85 -9.43 -5.74 -13.98
CA VAL A 85 -8.15 -6.33 -14.42
C VAL A 85 -7.67 -7.40 -13.45
N SER A 86 -7.84 -7.18 -12.15
CA SER A 86 -7.45 -8.14 -11.11
C SER A 86 -8.31 -9.42 -11.14
N LEU A 87 -9.62 -9.27 -11.28
CA LEU A 87 -10.57 -10.37 -11.46
C LEU A 87 -10.27 -11.17 -12.72
N TRP A 88 -10.01 -10.49 -13.85
CA TRP A 88 -9.71 -11.13 -15.12
C TRP A 88 -8.40 -11.93 -15.08
N ARG A 89 -7.38 -11.41 -14.39
CA ARG A 89 -6.11 -12.11 -14.16
C ARG A 89 -6.17 -13.18 -13.06
N ARG A 90 -7.35 -13.46 -12.50
CA ARG A 90 -7.62 -14.45 -11.43
C ARG A 90 -6.68 -14.33 -10.22
N ARG A 91 -6.28 -13.11 -9.86
CA ARG A 91 -5.35 -12.85 -8.76
C ARG A 91 -6.06 -12.81 -7.40
N PHE A 92 -6.66 -13.93 -7.00
CA PHE A 92 -7.48 -14.00 -5.77
C PHE A 92 -6.73 -13.59 -4.49
N ARG A 93 -5.43 -13.88 -4.39
CA ARG A 93 -4.61 -13.44 -3.26
C ARG A 93 -4.53 -11.91 -3.16
N LEU A 94 -4.37 -11.23 -4.29
CA LEU A 94 -4.34 -9.77 -4.35
C LEU A 94 -5.68 -9.18 -3.90
N LEU A 95 -6.79 -9.74 -4.40
CA LEU A 95 -8.13 -9.29 -4.03
C LEU A 95 -8.38 -9.47 -2.53
N LEU A 96 -8.00 -10.63 -1.98
CA LEU A 96 -8.11 -10.88 -0.55
C LEU A 96 -7.26 -9.88 0.27
N THR A 97 -6.00 -9.63 -0.12
CA THR A 97 -5.16 -8.61 0.56
C THR A 97 -5.76 -7.22 0.51
N MET A 98 -6.34 -6.83 -0.63
CA MET A 98 -7.01 -5.54 -0.79
C MET A 98 -8.22 -5.41 0.14
N VAL A 99 -9.09 -6.42 0.16
CA VAL A 99 -10.29 -6.43 1.01
C VAL A 99 -9.92 -6.37 2.49
N VAL A 100 -8.96 -7.20 2.92
CA VAL A 100 -8.50 -7.21 4.31
C VAL A 100 -7.85 -5.86 4.68
N ALA A 101 -7.08 -5.25 3.78
CA ALA A 101 -6.48 -3.93 4.02
C ALA A 101 -7.54 -2.82 4.18
N VAL A 102 -8.56 -2.81 3.32
CA VAL A 102 -9.66 -1.85 3.43
C VAL A 102 -10.41 -2.03 4.75
N LEU A 103 -10.79 -3.26 5.10
CA LEU A 103 -11.49 -3.54 6.36
C LEU A 103 -10.65 -3.16 7.58
N ALA A 104 -9.37 -3.54 7.59
CA ALA A 104 -8.45 -3.19 8.68
C ALA A 104 -8.30 -1.67 8.80
N SER A 105 -8.18 -0.96 7.68
CA SER A 105 -8.10 0.50 7.68
C SER A 105 -9.35 1.16 8.21
N THR A 106 -10.54 0.68 7.84
CA THR A 106 -11.79 1.22 8.35
C THR A 106 -11.85 1.06 9.87
N VAL A 107 -11.57 -0.15 10.39
CA VAL A 107 -11.58 -0.41 11.84
C VAL A 107 -10.54 0.44 12.56
N ILE A 108 -9.31 0.53 12.06
CA ILE A 108 -8.26 1.33 12.69
C ILE A 108 -8.64 2.82 12.69
N TYR A 109 -9.14 3.34 11.57
CA TYR A 109 -9.55 4.73 11.47
C TYR A 109 -10.68 5.05 12.43
N THR A 110 -11.78 4.26 12.44
CA THR A 110 -12.93 4.53 13.32
C THR A 110 -12.54 4.48 14.79
N LEU A 111 -11.73 3.49 15.21
CA LEU A 111 -11.27 3.40 16.59
C LEU A 111 -10.42 4.60 17.02
N VAL A 112 -9.62 5.15 16.10
CA VAL A 112 -8.83 6.35 16.38
C VAL A 112 -9.71 7.59 16.41
N ASP A 113 -10.64 7.72 15.46
CA ASP A 113 -11.57 8.85 15.38
C ASP A 113 -12.41 8.93 16.67
N ASP A 114 -13.05 7.82 17.06
CA ASP A 114 -13.84 7.71 18.29
C ASP A 114 -13.00 8.07 19.54
N ALA A 115 -11.74 7.63 19.59
CA ALA A 115 -10.85 7.90 20.71
C ALA A 115 -10.42 9.39 20.78
N LEU A 116 -10.26 10.04 19.64
CA LEU A 116 -9.95 11.46 19.54
C LEU A 116 -11.18 12.32 19.85
N GLU A 117 -12.37 11.95 19.36
CA GLU A 117 -13.63 12.62 19.66
C GLU A 117 -13.98 12.56 21.15
N THR A 118 -13.93 11.37 21.76
CA THR A 118 -14.17 11.20 23.21
C THR A 118 -13.27 12.12 24.05
N ARG A 119 -12.03 12.36 23.60
CA ARG A 119 -11.09 13.29 24.27
C ARG A 119 -11.46 14.75 24.07
N ARG A 120 -11.90 15.15 22.86
CA ARG A 120 -12.34 16.52 22.55
C ARG A 120 -13.62 16.86 23.33
N GLU A 121 -14.56 15.93 23.41
CA GLU A 121 -15.81 16.08 24.17
C GLU A 121 -15.60 16.07 25.69
N SER A 122 -14.59 15.36 26.22
CA SER A 122 -14.25 15.41 27.64
C SER A 122 -13.82 16.81 28.14
N LEU A 123 -13.52 17.76 27.24
CA LEU A 123 -13.18 19.15 27.57
C LEU A 123 -14.36 20.13 27.34
N VAL A 124 -15.46 19.68 26.73
CA VAL A 124 -16.67 20.47 26.47
C VAL A 124 -17.88 19.54 26.61
N THR A 125 -18.58 19.63 27.74
CA THR A 125 -19.88 18.97 27.91
C THR A 125 -20.87 19.44 26.85
N LEU A 126 -21.27 18.55 25.93
CA LEU A 126 -22.65 18.15 25.61
C LEU A 126 -22.70 17.44 24.25
N ASN A 127 -22.92 16.12 24.32
CA ASN A 127 -23.80 15.27 23.50
C ASN A 127 -24.10 15.66 22.04
N ASP A 128 -23.69 14.81 21.08
CA ASP A 128 -24.64 13.93 20.37
C ASP A 128 -23.90 12.84 19.57
N THR A 129 -24.28 11.58 19.82
CA THR A 129 -23.90 10.42 19.04
C THR A 129 -24.82 10.32 17.81
N VAL A 130 -24.31 9.90 16.64
CA VAL A 130 -24.89 8.83 15.78
C VAL A 130 -24.11 8.75 14.45
N LEU A 131 -23.35 7.66 14.32
CA LEU A 131 -23.13 6.84 13.11
C LEU A 131 -23.35 7.52 11.73
N VAL A 132 -22.42 8.35 11.28
CA VAL A 132 -22.43 8.92 9.92
C VAL A 132 -21.66 8.00 8.98
N VAL A 133 -22.30 6.93 8.50
CA VAL A 133 -21.69 6.03 7.51
C VAL A 133 -21.97 6.49 6.07
N PHE A 134 -22.99 7.33 5.81
CA PHE A 134 -23.20 7.97 4.51
C PHE A 134 -23.95 9.31 4.66
N ASP A 135 -23.22 10.42 4.83
CA ASP A 135 -23.81 11.74 4.55
C ASP A 135 -23.70 12.02 3.05
N GLU A 136 -24.83 12.33 2.41
CA GLU A 136 -24.96 12.54 0.96
C GLU A 136 -24.24 13.82 0.47
N GLY A 137 -23.68 14.62 1.38
CA GLY A 137 -22.99 15.88 1.07
C GLY A 137 -21.45 15.81 0.93
N ASP A 138 -20.76 14.85 1.56
CA ASP A 138 -19.37 15.08 2.02
C ASP A 138 -18.32 14.07 1.51
N TYR A 139 -18.46 13.65 0.25
CA TYR A 139 -17.43 12.85 -0.42
C TYR A 139 -16.25 13.73 -0.88
N PRO A 140 -14.97 13.42 -0.59
CA PRO A 140 -14.47 12.17 -0.03
C PRO A 140 -14.37 12.20 1.49
N THR A 141 -14.94 11.21 2.17
CA THR A 141 -14.81 11.04 3.63
C THR A 141 -13.39 10.64 4.03
N ALA A 142 -12.98 10.92 5.28
CA ALA A 142 -11.64 10.57 5.77
C ALA A 142 -11.47 9.05 5.80
N ALA A 143 -12.51 8.31 6.20
CA ALA A 143 -12.54 6.87 6.12
C ALA A 143 -12.33 6.35 4.67
N ALA A 144 -12.94 6.98 3.66
CA ALA A 144 -12.73 6.60 2.26
C ALA A 144 -11.29 6.89 1.79
N LEU A 145 -10.69 8.00 2.25
CA LEU A 145 -9.29 8.31 1.98
C LEU A 145 -8.36 7.27 2.63
N ALA A 146 -8.59 6.91 3.89
CA ALA A 146 -7.84 5.87 4.60
C ALA A 146 -7.92 4.53 3.87
N ALA A 147 -9.14 4.12 3.49
CA ALA A 147 -9.38 2.90 2.72
C ALA A 147 -8.65 2.90 1.37
N ALA A 148 -8.66 4.02 0.63
CA ALA A 148 -7.95 4.14 -0.65
C ALA A 148 -6.42 4.01 -0.47
N ILE A 149 -5.88 4.58 0.59
CA ILE A 149 -4.45 4.52 0.91
C ILE A 149 -4.05 3.10 1.33
N ALA A 150 -4.86 2.45 2.16
CA ALA A 150 -4.64 1.06 2.56
C ALA A 150 -4.70 0.12 1.36
N LEU A 151 -5.69 0.31 0.49
CA LEU A 151 -5.84 -0.42 -0.76
C LEU A 151 -4.59 -0.27 -1.64
N LEU A 152 -4.16 0.96 -1.91
CA LEU A 152 -3.00 1.21 -2.76
C LEU A 152 -1.71 0.67 -2.15
N THR A 153 -1.53 0.85 -0.84
CA THR A 153 -0.38 0.36 -0.09
C THR A 153 -0.32 -1.17 -0.19
N ALA A 154 -1.43 -1.84 0.10
CA ALA A 154 -1.52 -3.30 0.03
C ALA A 154 -1.39 -3.81 -1.41
N ALA A 155 -1.89 -3.09 -2.41
CA ALA A 155 -1.78 -3.50 -3.79
C ALA A 155 -0.39 -3.27 -4.39
N ALA A 156 0.42 -2.36 -3.81
CA ALA A 156 1.68 -1.89 -4.38
C ALA A 156 2.65 -2.98 -4.86
N PRO A 157 2.80 -4.15 -4.19
CA PRO A 157 3.67 -5.23 -4.68
C PRO A 157 3.21 -5.90 -5.99
N TRP A 158 1.93 -5.77 -6.33
CA TRP A 158 1.33 -6.38 -7.52
C TRP A 158 1.13 -5.39 -8.67
N LEU A 159 1.32 -4.10 -8.43
CA LEU A 159 1.23 -3.04 -9.44
C LEU A 159 2.59 -2.81 -10.10
N SER A 160 2.56 -2.51 -11.40
CA SER A 160 3.74 -1.99 -12.09
C SER A 160 4.16 -0.63 -11.53
N ARG A 161 5.40 -0.21 -11.77
CA ARG A 161 5.90 1.12 -11.36
C ARG A 161 4.99 2.26 -11.81
N ARG A 162 4.46 2.18 -13.04
CA ARG A 162 3.51 3.17 -13.59
C ARG A 162 2.17 3.15 -12.85
N GLY A 163 1.62 1.95 -12.61
CA GLY A 163 0.39 1.79 -11.85
C GLY A 163 0.51 2.36 -10.43
N ARG A 164 1.64 2.11 -9.75
CA ARG A 164 1.91 2.66 -8.42
C ARG A 164 1.99 4.20 -8.43
N ARG A 165 2.67 4.79 -9.42
CA ARG A 165 2.73 6.25 -9.56
C ARG A 165 1.35 6.85 -9.78
N LEU A 166 0.58 6.31 -10.73
CA LEU A 166 -0.79 6.76 -11.00
C LEU A 166 -1.69 6.66 -9.77
N GLY A 167 -1.63 5.54 -9.05
CA GLY A 167 -2.38 5.37 -7.81
C GLY A 167 -2.03 6.42 -6.76
N TRP A 168 -0.74 6.69 -6.54
CA TRP A 168 -0.32 7.71 -5.57
C TRP A 168 -0.69 9.13 -6.02
N THR A 169 -0.58 9.43 -7.31
CA THR A 169 -1.07 10.70 -7.87
C THR A 169 -2.56 10.90 -7.59
N LEU A 170 -3.37 9.86 -7.78
CA LEU A 170 -4.81 9.92 -7.50
C LEU A 170 -5.12 10.05 -6.01
N VAL A 171 -4.38 9.36 -5.13
CA VAL A 171 -4.51 9.51 -3.68
C VAL A 171 -4.17 10.94 -3.24
N VAL A 172 -3.08 11.51 -3.75
CA VAL A 172 -2.69 12.89 -3.46
C VAL A 172 -3.77 13.86 -3.96
N LEU A 173 -4.25 13.65 -5.19
CA LEU A 173 -5.31 14.48 -5.74
C LEU A 173 -6.61 14.36 -4.92
N LEU A 174 -6.94 13.16 -4.45
CA LEU A 174 -8.09 12.92 -3.56
C LEU A 174 -7.93 13.65 -2.22
N ALA A 175 -6.76 13.56 -1.60
CA ALA A 175 -6.45 14.27 -0.36
C ALA A 175 -6.55 15.80 -0.54
N VAL A 176 -6.02 16.33 -1.65
CA VAL A 176 -6.16 17.76 -2.01
C VAL A 176 -7.62 18.12 -2.23
N SER A 177 -8.39 17.29 -2.95
CA SER A 177 -9.82 17.55 -3.16
C SER A 177 -10.59 17.60 -1.84
N ARG A 178 -10.31 16.68 -0.90
CA ARG A 178 -10.89 16.69 0.45
C ARG A 178 -10.49 17.94 1.22
N PHE A 179 -9.21 18.34 1.18
CA PHE A 179 -8.71 19.53 1.85
C PHE A 179 -9.39 20.83 1.34
N LEU A 180 -9.84 20.84 0.09
CA LEU A 180 -10.54 21.99 -0.50
C LEU A 180 -12.04 22.04 -0.20
N THR A 181 -12.67 20.90 0.12
CA THR A 181 -14.13 20.83 0.28
C THR A 181 -14.59 20.57 1.70
N ALA A 182 -13.79 19.86 2.49
CA ALA A 182 -14.13 19.52 3.86
C ALA A 182 -13.77 20.67 4.81
N PRO A 183 -14.48 20.80 5.95
CA PRO A 183 -14.04 21.67 7.03
C PRO A 183 -12.59 21.41 7.40
N VAL A 184 -11.88 22.48 7.79
CA VAL A 184 -10.49 22.37 8.20
C VAL A 184 -10.41 21.46 9.41
N SER A 185 -9.86 20.27 9.20
CA SER A 185 -9.73 19.24 10.21
C SER A 185 -8.46 18.43 9.99
N PHE A 186 -7.92 17.88 11.07
CA PHE A 186 -6.77 17.02 11.05
C PHE A 186 -7.08 15.56 10.67
N ASP A 187 -8.34 15.27 10.34
CA ASP A 187 -8.79 13.92 9.99
C ASP A 187 -8.15 13.39 8.70
N SER A 188 -7.76 14.27 7.77
CA SER A 188 -7.11 13.85 6.52
C SER A 188 -5.69 13.29 6.75
N PRO A 189 -4.81 13.98 7.51
CA PRO A 189 -3.56 13.40 8.01
C PRO A 189 -3.74 12.08 8.79
N VAL A 190 -4.72 12.01 9.70
CA VAL A 190 -4.99 10.81 10.51
C VAL A 190 -5.44 9.64 9.63
N ALA A 191 -6.37 9.90 8.70
CA ALA A 191 -6.80 8.94 7.68
C ALA A 191 -5.63 8.45 6.81
N PHE A 192 -4.73 9.36 6.45
CA PHE A 192 -3.58 8.99 5.64
C PHE A 192 -2.68 7.99 6.36
N ALA A 193 -2.34 8.30 7.60
CA ALA A 193 -1.43 7.47 8.37
C ALA A 193 -2.10 6.17 8.85
N SER A 194 -3.40 6.16 9.17
CA SER A 194 -4.14 4.93 9.50
C SER A 194 -4.22 3.99 8.30
N GLY A 195 -4.54 4.51 7.10
CA GLY A 195 -4.59 3.75 5.87
C GLY A 195 -3.22 3.16 5.49
N TRP A 196 -2.16 3.97 5.57
CA TRP A 196 -0.81 3.50 5.29
C TRP A 196 -0.37 2.41 6.28
N PHE A 197 -0.58 2.63 7.57
CA PHE A 197 -0.27 1.64 8.61
C PHE A 197 -1.04 0.33 8.39
N ALA A 198 -2.35 0.40 8.17
CA ALA A 198 -3.19 -0.77 7.92
C ALA A 198 -2.73 -1.56 6.68
N GLY A 199 -2.48 -0.87 5.56
CA GLY A 199 -2.00 -1.51 4.33
C GLY A 199 -0.63 -2.18 4.52
N ALA A 200 0.30 -1.54 5.24
CA ALA A 200 1.60 -2.11 5.56
C ALA A 200 1.49 -3.33 6.50
N ALA A 201 0.62 -3.25 7.51
CA ALA A 201 0.40 -4.34 8.46
C ALA A 201 -0.17 -5.58 7.76
N VAL A 202 -1.16 -5.39 6.88
CA VAL A 202 -1.76 -6.48 6.10
C VAL A 202 -0.74 -7.11 5.14
N LEU A 203 0.13 -6.32 4.51
CA LEU A 203 1.22 -6.85 3.68
C LEU A 203 2.17 -7.75 4.46
N VAL A 204 2.57 -7.33 5.66
CA VAL A 204 3.47 -8.13 6.51
C VAL A 204 2.77 -9.39 7.03
N ALA A 205 1.49 -9.30 7.38
CA ALA A 205 0.71 -10.43 7.87
C ALA A 205 0.46 -11.47 6.77
N MET A 206 0.06 -11.02 5.58
CA MET A 206 -0.31 -11.88 4.44
C MET A 206 0.90 -12.36 3.62
N GLY A 207 2.02 -11.64 3.72
CA GLY A 207 3.23 -11.87 2.93
C GLY A 207 3.11 -11.32 1.50
N ALA A 208 4.06 -10.46 1.11
CA ALA A 208 4.15 -10.01 -0.28
C ALA A 208 4.62 -11.16 -1.21
N PRO A 209 4.25 -11.14 -2.51
CA PRO A 209 4.77 -12.10 -3.48
C PRO A 209 6.29 -12.08 -3.46
N ALA A 210 6.92 -13.26 -3.52
CA ALA A 210 8.36 -13.35 -3.67
C ALA A 210 8.77 -12.63 -4.96
N ARG A 211 9.48 -11.50 -4.82
CA ARG A 211 10.04 -10.73 -5.95
C ARG A 211 11.30 -11.38 -6.55
N ARG A 212 11.56 -12.65 -6.24
CA ARG A 212 12.64 -13.44 -6.85
C ARG A 212 12.02 -14.28 -7.96
N ALA A 213 12.58 -14.21 -9.16
CA ALA A 213 12.20 -15.13 -10.24
C ALA A 213 12.41 -16.57 -9.74
N SER A 214 11.44 -17.45 -9.99
CA SER A 214 11.62 -18.88 -9.68
C SER A 214 12.72 -19.45 -10.58
N ARG A 215 13.42 -20.48 -10.10
CA ARG A 215 14.46 -21.20 -10.85
C ARG A 215 13.97 -21.56 -12.26
N ASP A 216 12.74 -22.08 -12.34
CA ASP A 216 12.12 -22.52 -13.58
C ASP A 216 11.90 -21.34 -14.56
N SER A 217 11.43 -20.19 -14.09
CA SER A 217 11.27 -19.00 -14.95
C SER A 217 12.60 -18.41 -15.42
N VAL A 218 13.67 -18.59 -14.64
CA VAL A 218 15.04 -18.21 -15.06
C VAL A 218 15.55 -19.17 -16.13
N MET A 219 15.32 -20.47 -15.97
CA MET A 219 15.69 -21.50 -16.96
C MET A 219 14.93 -21.31 -18.27
N ASP A 220 13.60 -21.15 -18.22
CA ASP A 220 12.76 -20.93 -19.40
C ASP A 220 13.18 -19.66 -20.17
N GLY A 221 13.48 -18.58 -19.45
CA GLY A 221 13.97 -17.34 -20.04
C GLY A 221 15.34 -17.48 -20.72
N LEU A 222 16.23 -18.29 -20.15
CA LEU A 222 17.57 -18.57 -20.71
C LEU A 222 17.49 -19.48 -21.94
N THR A 223 16.67 -20.53 -21.91
CA THR A 223 16.38 -21.35 -23.09
C THR A 223 15.77 -20.52 -24.21
N GLY A 224 14.88 -19.57 -23.88
CA GLY A 224 14.30 -18.64 -24.86
C GLY A 224 15.30 -17.73 -25.59
N VAL A 225 16.50 -17.52 -25.02
CA VAL A 225 17.61 -16.77 -25.65
C VAL A 225 18.75 -17.68 -26.10
N GLY A 226 18.52 -19.00 -26.18
CA GLY A 226 19.47 -19.99 -26.69
C GLY A 226 20.55 -20.41 -25.69
N VAL A 227 20.32 -20.20 -24.39
CA VAL A 227 21.22 -20.65 -23.32
C VAL A 227 20.56 -21.81 -22.58
N ASP A 228 20.84 -23.04 -23.04
CA ASP A 228 20.34 -24.25 -22.39
C ASP A 228 21.20 -24.64 -21.19
N LEU A 229 20.61 -24.54 -20.00
CA LEU A 229 21.22 -24.93 -18.74
C LEU A 229 20.71 -26.29 -18.29
N ALA A 230 21.62 -27.23 -18.07
CA ALA A 230 21.32 -28.54 -17.49
C ALA A 230 21.03 -28.45 -15.98
N GLU A 231 21.73 -27.55 -15.28
CA GLU A 231 21.55 -27.32 -13.84
C GLU A 231 21.73 -25.84 -13.51
N LEU A 232 20.87 -25.31 -12.62
CA LEU A 232 20.94 -23.93 -12.13
C LEU A 232 20.93 -23.90 -10.59
N GLU A 233 22.06 -23.85 -9.90
CA GLU A 233 22.09 -23.82 -8.43
C GLU A 233 22.15 -22.39 -7.87
N PRO A 234 21.41 -22.07 -6.80
CA PRO A 234 21.56 -20.78 -6.12
C PRO A 234 22.98 -20.65 -5.57
N ALA A 235 23.67 -19.57 -5.93
CA ALA A 235 24.99 -19.32 -5.41
C ALA A 235 24.88 -18.78 -3.96
N ALA A 236 25.44 -19.51 -3.00
CA ALA A 236 25.48 -19.12 -1.59
C ALA A 236 26.54 -18.04 -1.32
N VAL A 237 26.46 -16.92 -2.03
CA VAL A 237 27.33 -15.74 -1.88
C VAL A 237 26.50 -14.54 -1.43
N ASP A 238 27.04 -13.75 -0.52
CA ASP A 238 26.44 -12.48 -0.09
C ASP A 238 26.54 -11.44 -1.22
N ALA A 239 25.62 -11.53 -2.17
CA ALA A 239 25.49 -10.58 -3.26
C ALA A 239 24.49 -9.51 -2.85
N ARG A 240 24.99 -8.32 -2.47
CA ARG A 240 24.18 -7.13 -2.19
C ARG A 240 23.33 -6.75 -3.41
N GLY A 241 22.08 -7.23 -3.44
CA GLY A 241 21.07 -6.83 -4.43
C GLY A 241 21.09 -7.62 -5.74
N SER A 242 21.47 -8.91 -5.71
CA SER A 242 21.14 -9.85 -6.78
C SER A 242 21.01 -11.25 -6.22
N THR A 243 20.25 -12.12 -6.88
CA THR A 243 20.30 -13.57 -6.58
C THR A 243 21.16 -14.24 -7.64
N PRO A 244 22.46 -14.42 -7.39
CA PRO A 244 23.32 -15.12 -8.32
C PRO A 244 22.97 -16.61 -8.35
N TYR A 245 22.99 -17.18 -9.54
CA TYR A 245 22.89 -18.60 -9.78
C TYR A 245 24.14 -19.08 -10.52
N PHE A 246 24.62 -20.27 -10.16
CA PHE A 246 25.59 -20.99 -10.97
C PHE A 246 24.83 -21.91 -11.92
N GLY A 247 25.00 -21.68 -13.22
CA GLY A 247 24.45 -22.52 -14.27
C GLY A 247 25.53 -23.40 -14.90
N ALA A 248 25.22 -24.66 -15.18
CA ALA A 248 26.00 -25.50 -16.09
C ALA A 248 25.23 -25.64 -17.41
N THR A 249 25.81 -25.19 -18.53
CA THR A 249 25.20 -25.41 -19.85
C THR A 249 25.36 -26.87 -20.28
N THR A 250 24.49 -27.35 -21.17
CA THR A 250 24.58 -28.69 -21.78
C THR A 250 25.93 -28.97 -22.45
N ASP A 251 26.61 -27.92 -22.94
CA ASP A 251 27.96 -27.98 -23.52
C ASP A 251 29.11 -28.02 -22.47
N GLY A 252 28.79 -28.13 -21.18
CA GLY A 252 29.78 -28.26 -20.09
C GLY A 252 30.40 -26.96 -19.60
N HIS A 253 30.02 -25.80 -20.15
CA HIS A 253 30.49 -24.50 -19.66
C HIS A 253 29.76 -24.04 -18.39
N ARG A 254 30.52 -23.52 -17.42
CA ARG A 254 29.98 -22.89 -16.21
C ARG A 254 29.66 -21.43 -16.48
N ARG A 255 28.44 -20.99 -16.13
CA ARG A 255 27.95 -19.61 -16.28
C ARG A 255 27.52 -19.07 -14.93
N VAL A 256 27.84 -17.81 -14.66
CA VAL A 256 27.26 -17.07 -13.53
C VAL A 256 26.06 -16.29 -14.07
N VAL A 257 24.87 -16.64 -13.61
CA VAL A 257 23.62 -15.98 -13.98
C VAL A 257 23.25 -15.02 -12.87
N LYS A 258 23.29 -13.72 -13.15
CA LYS A 258 22.83 -12.69 -12.22
C LYS A 258 21.41 -12.29 -12.60
N VAL A 259 20.43 -12.70 -11.80
CA VAL A 259 19.04 -12.27 -12.00
C VAL A 259 18.83 -10.98 -11.22
N LEU A 260 18.47 -9.91 -11.94
CA LEU A 260 18.03 -8.65 -11.34
C LEU A 260 16.50 -8.62 -11.31
N GLY A 261 15.92 -8.25 -10.17
CA GLY A 261 14.51 -7.94 -10.06
C GLY A 261 14.16 -6.64 -10.80
N GLU A 262 12.87 -6.43 -11.12
CA GLU A 262 12.37 -5.23 -11.81
C GLU A 262 12.72 -3.90 -11.10
N ASP A 263 13.10 -3.95 -9.82
CA ASP A 263 13.52 -2.83 -8.99
C ASP A 263 15.04 -2.63 -8.86
N GLU A 264 15.86 -3.55 -9.39
CA GLU A 264 17.32 -3.49 -9.29
C GLU A 264 17.91 -2.85 -10.55
N ARG A 265 18.95 -2.03 -10.35
CA ARG A 265 19.64 -1.26 -11.39
C ARG A 265 20.91 -2.02 -11.80
N SER A 266 21.09 -2.20 -13.11
CA SER A 266 22.28 -2.81 -13.71
C SER A 266 23.55 -2.02 -13.42
#